data_AF-A0A7X6P159-F1
#
_entry.id   AF-A0A7X6P159-F1
#
_cell.length_a   1.000
_cell.length_b   1.000
_cell.length_c   1.000
_cell.angle_alpha   90.00
_cell.angle_beta   90.00
_cell.angle_gamma   90.00
#
_symmetry.space_group_name_H-M   'P 1'
#
loop_
_entity.id
_entity.type
_entity.pdbx_description
1 polymer ?
#
loop_
_entity_poly.entity_id
_entity_poly.type
_entity_poly.pdbx_seq_one_letter_code
_entity_poly.pdbx_strand_id
1 'polypeptide(L)'
;MADTVAGSSPKVRALFLGPTRIQYDGGDPFEISNLQARLLAQLAIAAPAPLTTEQLLDALWPDDRPANARASLYNQVSRLRGKVGVDVVQSVAGAYSLAVPTDIDEMSQALLDIERLLHIGAADTAERRAEEAVRLWRGTPLPELPADDARAGVIRRRTAETLRSLCT
;
A
#
# COMPACT_ATOMS: atom_id res chain seq x y z
N MET A 1 22.22 3.49 36.55
CA MET A 1 20.75 3.55 36.45
C MET A 1 20.42 3.73 34.99
N ALA A 2 19.69 2.78 34.40
CA ALA A 2 19.52 2.63 32.96
C ALA A 2 18.67 3.77 32.38
N ASP A 3 19.26 4.52 31.45
CA ASP A 3 18.52 5.34 30.49
C ASP A 3 17.84 4.39 29.50
N THR A 4 16.52 4.29 29.61
CA THR A 4 15.67 3.67 28.59
C THR A 4 15.54 4.66 27.45
N VAL A 5 16.39 4.52 26.43
CA VAL A 5 16.18 5.21 25.16
C VAL A 5 14.86 4.69 24.60
N ALA A 6 13.86 5.58 24.50
CA ALA A 6 12.61 5.28 23.84
C ALA A 6 12.93 4.77 22.42
N GLY A 7 12.78 3.46 22.21
CA GLY A 7 12.97 2.85 20.91
C GLY A 7 11.93 3.45 19.97
N SER A 8 12.35 4.37 19.10
CA SER A 8 11.53 4.78 17.97
C SER A 8 11.22 3.50 17.21
N SER A 9 9.94 3.12 17.17
CA SER A 9 9.54 1.92 16.42
C SER A 9 10.05 2.09 14.99
N PRO A 10 10.72 1.07 14.41
CA PRO A 10 11.25 1.19 13.06
C PRO A 10 10.14 1.63 12.12
N LYS A 11 10.39 2.69 11.33
CA LYS A 11 9.38 3.20 10.40
C LYS A 11 9.00 2.08 9.44
N VAL A 12 7.70 1.88 9.26
CA VAL A 12 7.16 0.83 8.39
C VAL A 12 6.64 1.49 7.12
N ARG A 13 6.86 0.84 5.98
CA ARG A 13 6.20 1.16 4.70
C ARG A 13 5.48 -0.06 4.15
N ALA A 14 4.40 0.19 3.44
CA ALA A 14 3.63 -0.83 2.74
C ALA A 14 3.89 -0.76 1.23
N LEU A 15 3.97 -1.93 0.61
CA LEU A 15 4.49 -2.11 -0.73
C LEU A 15 3.46 -2.84 -1.59
N PHE A 16 2.87 -2.18 -2.58
CA PHE A 16 1.73 -2.65 -3.37
C PHE A 16 1.95 -2.65 -4.89
N LEU A 17 3.05 -2.07 -5.38
CA LEU A 17 3.44 -2.11 -6.80
C LEU A 17 4.08 -3.48 -7.18
N GLY A 18 3.38 -4.54 -6.83
CA GLY A 18 3.76 -5.95 -6.87
C GLY A 18 2.94 -6.72 -5.83
N PRO A 19 3.28 -7.99 -5.52
CA PRO A 19 2.74 -8.67 -4.35
C PRO A 19 2.88 -7.81 -3.09
N THR A 20 1.82 -7.76 -2.29
CA THR A 20 1.76 -6.90 -1.11
C THR A 20 2.82 -7.33 -0.08
N ARG A 21 3.71 -6.40 0.26
CA ARG A 21 4.78 -6.61 1.23
C ARG A 21 4.81 -5.50 2.26
N ILE A 22 5.46 -5.79 3.38
CA ILE A 22 5.77 -4.81 4.42
C ILE A 22 7.28 -4.71 4.53
N GLN A 23 7.78 -3.51 4.76
CA GLN A 23 9.20 -3.27 4.94
C GLN A 23 9.42 -2.36 6.15
N TYR A 24 10.28 -2.81 7.07
CA TYR A 24 10.85 -1.94 8.10
C TYR A 24 11.99 -1.13 7.50
N ASP A 25 12.21 0.06 8.04
CA ASP A 25 13.35 0.89 7.67
C ASP A 25 14.68 0.12 7.78
N GLY A 26 15.48 0.14 6.71
CA GLY A 26 16.72 -0.61 6.59
C GLY A 26 16.60 -2.14 6.49
N GLY A 27 15.38 -2.70 6.47
CA GLY A 27 15.14 -4.14 6.37
C GLY A 27 14.69 -4.60 4.98
N ASP A 28 14.76 -5.91 4.75
CA ASP A 28 14.20 -6.51 3.55
C ASP A 28 12.67 -6.57 3.62
N PRO A 29 11.96 -6.36 2.48
CA PRO A 29 10.53 -6.57 2.41
C PRO A 29 10.14 -8.01 2.73
N PHE A 30 9.10 -8.19 3.55
CA PHE A 30 8.56 -9.50 3.89
C PHE A 30 7.07 -9.61 3.54
N GLU A 31 6.64 -10.85 3.34
CA GLU A 31 5.26 -11.17 2.98
C GLU A 31 4.37 -11.36 4.22
N ILE A 32 3.10 -11.03 4.06
CA ILE A 32 2.04 -11.25 5.05
C ILE A 32 1.03 -12.25 4.49
N SER A 33 0.08 -12.71 5.32
CA SER A 33 -0.92 -13.66 4.81
C SER A 33 -1.75 -13.02 3.69
N ASN A 34 -2.24 -13.82 2.74
CA ASN A 34 -3.02 -13.31 1.60
C ASN A 34 -4.22 -12.43 2.04
N LEU A 35 -4.91 -12.84 3.11
CA LEU A 35 -6.03 -12.07 3.65
C LEU A 35 -5.58 -10.74 4.29
N GLN A 36 -4.42 -10.71 4.96
CA GLN A 36 -3.84 -9.46 5.49
C GLN A 36 -3.35 -8.56 4.35
N ALA A 37 -2.76 -9.13 3.31
CA ALA A 37 -2.38 -8.43 2.09
C ALA A 37 -3.60 -7.79 1.40
N ARG A 38 -4.68 -8.54 1.19
CA ARG A 38 -5.95 -8.00 0.68
C ARG A 38 -6.50 -6.88 1.56
N LEU A 39 -6.46 -7.03 2.89
CA LEU A 39 -6.89 -5.98 3.82
C LEU A 39 -6.08 -4.70 3.63
N LEU A 40 -4.75 -4.79 3.59
CA LEU A 40 -3.89 -3.63 3.39
C LEU A 40 -4.09 -3.01 2.02
N ALA A 41 -4.22 -3.83 0.97
CA ALA A 41 -4.48 -3.39 -0.39
C ALA A 41 -5.80 -2.60 -0.49
N GLN A 42 -6.88 -3.09 0.14
CA GLN A 42 -8.17 -2.40 0.20
C GLN A 42 -8.07 -1.04 0.90
N LEU A 43 -7.35 -0.97 2.02
CA LEU A 43 -7.11 0.30 2.72
C LEU A 43 -6.26 1.27 1.88
N ALA A 44 -5.24 0.77 1.17
CA ALA A 44 -4.38 1.58 0.33
C ALA A 44 -5.14 2.22 -0.84
N ILE A 45 -6.00 1.46 -1.54
CA ILE A 45 -6.79 2.01 -2.65
C ILE A 45 -7.96 2.90 -2.19
N ALA A 46 -8.36 2.80 -0.92
CA ALA A 46 -9.37 3.66 -0.33
C ALA A 46 -8.80 4.97 0.23
N ALA A 47 -7.49 5.04 0.46
CA ALA A 47 -6.84 6.22 1.01
C ALA A 47 -7.15 7.49 0.20
N PRO A 48 -7.33 8.65 0.87
CA PRO A 48 -7.22 8.86 2.32
C PRO A 48 -8.49 8.51 3.12
N ALA A 49 -9.54 7.99 2.48
CA ALA A 49 -10.79 7.68 3.17
C ALA A 49 -10.68 6.37 3.97
N PRO A 50 -11.13 6.35 5.24
CA PRO A 50 -11.18 5.12 6.01
C PRO A 50 -12.31 4.21 5.50
N LEU A 51 -12.13 2.89 5.65
CA LEU A 51 -13.15 1.89 5.37
C LEU A 51 -13.82 1.43 6.67
N THR A 52 -15.16 1.43 6.69
CA THR A 52 -15.92 0.86 7.80
C THR A 52 -15.68 -0.64 7.93
N THR A 53 -16.01 -1.18 9.11
CA THR A 53 -16.02 -2.63 9.33
C THR A 53 -16.80 -3.36 8.24
N GLU A 54 -18.05 -2.97 7.93
CA GLU A 54 -18.85 -3.67 6.89
C GLU A 54 -18.21 -3.61 5.51
N GLN A 55 -17.70 -2.45 5.09
CA GLN A 55 -17.00 -2.33 3.80
C GLN A 55 -15.80 -3.26 3.71
N LEU A 56 -15.03 -3.42 4.79
CA LEU A 56 -13.93 -4.38 4.82
C LEU A 56 -14.42 -5.83 4.80
N LEU A 57 -15.53 -6.15 5.47
CA LEU A 57 -16.05 -7.52 5.44
C LEU A 57 -16.48 -7.91 4.03
N ASP A 58 -17.20 -7.03 3.34
CA ASP A 58 -17.66 -7.26 1.97
C ASP A 58 -16.48 -7.34 0.99
N ALA A 59 -15.44 -6.51 1.20
CA ALA A 59 -14.25 -6.53 0.35
C ALA A 59 -13.33 -7.74 0.60
N LEU A 60 -13.25 -8.24 1.83
CA LEU A 60 -12.38 -9.38 2.18
C LEU A 60 -13.00 -10.72 1.82
N TRP A 61 -14.32 -10.82 1.99
CA TRP A 61 -15.11 -12.04 1.78
C TRP A 61 -16.35 -11.76 0.92
N PRO A 62 -16.17 -11.40 -0.37
CA PRO A 62 -17.30 -11.08 -1.25
C PRO A 62 -18.23 -12.29 -1.47
N ASP A 63 -17.67 -13.50 -1.53
CA ASP A 63 -18.41 -14.71 -1.88
C ASP A 63 -18.59 -15.70 -0.72
N ASP A 64 -17.71 -15.65 0.30
CA ASP A 64 -17.68 -16.64 1.39
C ASP A 64 -17.43 -15.97 2.75
N ARG A 65 -18.47 -15.29 3.25
CA ARG A 65 -18.41 -14.56 4.52
C ARG A 65 -18.52 -15.54 5.69
N PRO A 66 -17.52 -15.63 6.57
CA PRO A 66 -17.56 -16.56 7.70
C PRO A 66 -18.65 -16.15 8.70
N ALA A 67 -19.22 -17.12 9.42
CA ALA A 67 -20.31 -16.91 10.37
C ALA A 67 -20.03 -15.77 11.39
N ASN A 68 -18.77 -15.65 11.82
CA ASN A 68 -18.31 -14.59 12.74
C ASN A 68 -17.33 -13.61 12.06
N ALA A 69 -17.69 -13.06 10.89
CA ALA A 69 -16.82 -12.19 10.08
C ALA A 69 -16.20 -11.00 10.83
N ARG A 70 -16.95 -10.34 11.72
CA ARG A 70 -16.40 -9.24 12.55
C ARG A 70 -15.25 -9.71 13.46
N ALA A 71 -15.44 -10.84 14.15
CA ALA A 71 -14.40 -11.41 15.00
C ALA A 71 -13.19 -11.86 14.17
N SER A 72 -13.42 -12.43 12.98
CA SER A 72 -12.37 -12.78 12.03
C SER A 72 -11.56 -11.55 11.59
N LEU A 73 -12.22 -10.45 11.23
CA LEU A 73 -11.55 -9.19 10.88
C LEU A 73 -10.69 -8.68 12.05
N TYR A 74 -11.26 -8.60 13.25
CA TYR A 74 -10.53 -8.13 14.44
C TYR A 74 -9.30 -9.00 14.73
N ASN A 75 -9.41 -10.32 14.57
CA ASN A 75 -8.28 -11.23 14.72
C ASN A 75 -7.19 -10.98 13.67
N GLN A 76 -7.56 -10.75 12.41
CA GLN A 76 -6.57 -10.45 11.35
C GLN A 76 -5.87 -9.12 11.60
N VAL A 77 -6.61 -8.07 11.98
CA VAL A 77 -6.06 -6.75 12.31
C VAL A 77 -5.14 -6.84 13.54
N SER A 78 -5.57 -7.55 14.60
CA SER A 78 -4.77 -7.73 15.81
C SER A 78 -3.45 -8.47 15.50
N ARG A 79 -3.50 -9.58 14.76
CA ARG A 79 -2.31 -10.33 14.35
C ARG A 79 -1.40 -9.53 13.44
N LEU A 80 -1.96 -8.72 12.54
CA LEU A 80 -1.20 -7.84 11.68
C LEU A 80 -0.45 -6.81 12.53
N ARG A 81 -1.16 -6.07 13.38
CA ARG A 81 -0.57 -5.08 14.30
C ARG A 81 0.49 -5.67 15.24
N GLY A 82 0.30 -6.90 15.70
CA GLY A 82 1.30 -7.60 16.51
C GLY A 82 2.61 -7.88 15.77
N LYS A 83 2.57 -7.97 14.44
CA LYS A 83 3.76 -8.10 13.59
C LYS A 83 4.32 -6.73 13.22
N VAL A 84 3.51 -5.88 12.60
CA VAL A 84 3.98 -4.68 11.90
C VAL A 84 3.90 -3.40 12.74
N GLY A 85 3.33 -3.47 13.95
CA GLY A 85 3.08 -2.30 14.79
C GLY A 85 1.62 -1.84 14.70
N VAL A 86 1.14 -1.26 15.80
CA VAL A 86 -0.26 -0.82 15.94
C VAL A 86 -0.62 0.34 15.02
N ASP A 87 0.35 1.16 14.66
CA ASP A 87 0.17 2.39 13.89
C ASP A 87 -0.01 2.14 12.39
N VAL A 88 0.33 0.94 11.89
CA VAL A 88 0.22 0.63 10.44
C VAL A 88 -1.22 0.69 9.97
N VAL A 89 -2.13 0.13 10.76
CA VAL A 89 -3.57 0.19 10.51
C VAL A 89 -4.19 0.92 11.68
N GLN A 90 -4.76 2.09 11.46
CA GLN A 90 -5.49 2.84 12.48
C GLN A 90 -6.95 2.38 12.53
N SER A 91 -7.58 2.56 13.69
CA SER A 91 -9.01 2.26 13.89
C SER A 91 -9.65 3.41 14.65
N VAL A 92 -10.58 4.12 14.02
CA VAL A 92 -11.31 5.24 14.61
C VAL A 92 -12.80 5.04 14.35
N ALA A 93 -13.60 5.04 15.43
CA ALA A 93 -15.07 4.91 15.37
C ALA A 93 -15.59 3.73 14.52
N GLY A 94 -14.90 2.59 14.53
CA GLY A 94 -15.31 1.38 13.78
C GLY A 94 -14.91 1.36 12.30
N ALA A 95 -14.11 2.34 11.86
CA ALA A 95 -13.49 2.40 10.55
C ALA A 95 -11.97 2.27 10.65
N TYR A 96 -11.35 1.82 9.56
CA TYR A 96 -9.93 1.51 9.46
C TYR A 96 -9.27 2.30 8.33
N SER A 97 -8.03 2.70 8.54
CA SER A 97 -7.20 3.35 7.54
C SER A 97 -5.77 2.81 7.59
N LEU A 98 -5.07 2.87 6.46
CA LEU A 98 -3.63 2.66 6.42
C LEU A 98 -2.95 3.98 6.80
N ALA A 99 -2.00 3.94 7.73
CA ALA A 99 -1.33 5.15 8.24
C ALA A 99 0.20 5.07 8.12
N VAL A 100 0.68 4.38 7.09
CA VAL A 100 2.10 4.28 6.73
C VAL A 100 2.33 4.74 5.30
N PRO A 101 3.54 5.21 4.96
CA PRO A 101 3.91 5.47 3.59
C PRO A 101 3.70 4.25 2.69
N THR A 102 3.26 4.49 1.46
CA THR A 102 3.09 3.46 0.44
C THR A 102 3.92 3.76 -0.80
N ASP A 103 4.31 2.71 -1.53
CA ASP A 103 4.93 2.88 -2.84
C ASP A 103 3.94 3.38 -3.92
N ILE A 104 2.62 3.25 -3.69
CA ILE A 104 1.57 3.88 -4.50
C ILE A 104 1.62 5.41 -4.34
N ASP A 105 1.75 5.90 -3.11
CA ASP A 105 1.90 7.34 -2.84
C ASP A 105 3.23 7.86 -3.40
N GLU A 106 4.31 7.10 -3.20
CA GLU A 106 5.64 7.42 -3.73
C GLU A 106 5.63 7.54 -5.26
N MET A 107 4.97 6.60 -5.93
CA MET A 107 4.74 6.64 -7.38
C MET A 107 3.88 7.83 -7.80
N SER A 108 2.79 8.10 -7.09
CA SER A 108 1.92 9.23 -7.40
C SER A 108 2.67 10.56 -7.31
N GLN A 109 3.51 10.73 -6.28
CA GLN A 109 4.39 11.90 -6.15
C GLN A 109 5.44 11.94 -7.27
N ALA A 110 6.01 10.80 -7.64
CA ALA A 110 6.97 10.73 -8.75
C ALA A 110 6.39 11.22 -10.07
N LEU A 111 5.15 10.81 -10.40
CA LEU A 111 4.48 11.24 -11.62
C LEU A 111 4.23 12.76 -11.63
N LEU A 112 3.81 13.33 -10.50
CA LEU A 112 3.63 14.78 -10.36
C LEU A 112 4.97 15.54 -10.51
N ASP A 113 6.05 15.00 -9.93
CA ASP A 113 7.39 15.59 -10.08
C ASP A 113 7.86 15.56 -11.53
N ILE A 114 7.68 14.44 -12.23
CA ILE A 114 8.05 14.28 -13.63
C ILE A 114 7.30 15.29 -14.50
N GLU A 115 5.97 15.41 -14.33
CA GLU A 115 5.15 16.37 -15.07
C GLU A 115 5.63 17.81 -14.83
N ARG A 116 5.89 18.17 -13.58
CA ARG A 116 6.42 19.48 -13.22
C ARG A 116 7.80 19.75 -13.85
N LEU A 117 8.70 18.77 -13.81
CA LEU A 117 10.05 18.89 -14.37
C LEU A 117 10.00 19.08 -15.89
N LEU A 118 9.13 18.34 -16.59
CA LEU A 118 8.91 18.52 -18.02
C LEU A 118 8.34 19.91 -18.33
N HIS A 119 7.41 20.40 -17.52
CA HIS A 119 6.81 21.74 -17.72
C HIS A 119 7.85 22.86 -17.64
N ILE A 120 8.85 22.74 -16.77
CA ILE A 120 9.91 23.74 -16.61
C ILE A 120 11.13 23.50 -17.53
N GLY A 121 11.04 22.55 -18.47
CA GLY A 121 12.11 22.23 -19.41
C GLY A 121 13.29 21.44 -18.81
N ALA A 122 13.14 20.85 -17.63
CA ALA A 122 14.18 20.07 -16.96
C ALA A 122 14.13 18.58 -17.37
N ALA A 123 14.18 18.30 -18.66
CA ALA A 123 13.98 16.96 -19.24
C ALA A 123 14.91 15.89 -18.64
N ASP A 124 16.22 16.14 -18.57
CA ASP A 124 17.18 15.18 -18.01
C ASP A 124 16.89 14.82 -16.54
N THR A 125 16.34 15.77 -15.77
CA THR A 125 15.96 15.51 -14.38
C THR A 125 14.65 14.72 -14.30
N ALA A 126 13.71 14.98 -15.21
CA ALA A 126 12.47 14.22 -15.33
C ALA A 126 12.75 12.75 -15.71
N GLU A 127 13.69 12.52 -16.62
CA GLU A 127 14.12 11.17 -17.02
C GLU A 127 14.69 10.37 -15.85
N ARG A 128 15.67 10.92 -15.12
CA ARG A 128 16.21 10.25 -13.92
C ARG A 128 15.14 9.97 -12.87
N ARG A 129 14.19 10.91 -12.69
CA ARG A 129 13.07 10.73 -11.74
C ARG A 129 12.14 9.60 -12.20
N ALA A 130 11.93 9.46 -13.51
CA ALA A 130 11.18 8.36 -14.10
C ALA A 130 11.88 7.02 -13.92
N GLU A 131 13.21 6.96 -14.12
CA GLU A 131 14.00 5.75 -13.85
C GLU A 131 13.92 5.32 -12.37
N GLU A 132 13.96 6.29 -11.44
CA GLU A 132 13.75 6.05 -10.00
C GLU A 132 12.36 5.50 -9.71
N ALA A 133 11.33 6.13 -10.27
CA ALA A 133 9.95 5.67 -10.13
C ALA A 133 9.79 4.24 -10.64
N VAL A 134 10.45 3.88 -11.75
CA VAL A 134 10.35 2.55 -12.32
C VAL A 134 10.80 1.45 -11.38
N ARG A 135 11.83 1.72 -10.58
CA ARG A 135 12.39 0.75 -9.63
C ARG A 135 11.43 0.41 -8.50
N LEU A 136 10.34 1.18 -8.31
CA LEU A 136 9.30 0.85 -7.34
C LEU A 136 8.47 -0.36 -7.78
N TRP A 137 8.41 -0.67 -9.08
CA TRP A 137 7.69 -1.84 -9.59
C TRP A 137 8.45 -3.14 -9.32
N ARG A 138 7.72 -4.08 -8.73
CA ARG A 138 8.18 -5.43 -8.39
C ARG A 138 7.34 -6.52 -9.04
N GLY A 139 6.35 -6.15 -9.85
CA GLY A 139 5.42 -7.05 -10.53
C GLY A 139 4.03 -6.43 -10.71
N THR A 140 3.02 -7.28 -10.91
CA THR A 140 1.62 -6.86 -11.02
C THR A 140 1.17 -6.13 -9.76
N PRO A 141 0.73 -4.86 -9.82
CA PRO A 141 0.24 -4.14 -8.65
C PRO A 141 -1.05 -4.73 -8.08
N LEU A 142 -1.12 -4.79 -6.75
CA LEU A 142 -2.29 -5.21 -5.97
C LEU A 142 -2.86 -6.56 -6.46
N PRO A 143 -2.06 -7.63 -6.59
CA PRO A 143 -2.52 -8.89 -7.17
C PRO A 143 -3.55 -9.62 -6.29
N GLU A 144 -3.71 -9.22 -5.03
CA GLU A 144 -4.66 -9.80 -4.09
C GLU A 144 -6.10 -9.29 -4.26
N LEU A 145 -6.25 -8.21 -5.04
CA LEU A 145 -7.54 -7.60 -5.37
C LEU A 145 -8.07 -8.17 -6.69
N PRO A 146 -9.41 -8.30 -6.84
CA PRO A 146 -10.03 -8.73 -8.08
C PRO A 146 -9.53 -7.97 -9.32
N ALA A 147 -9.52 -8.65 -10.46
CA ALA A 147 -9.05 -8.06 -11.72
C ALA A 147 -9.92 -6.87 -12.16
N ASP A 148 -11.21 -6.92 -11.83
CA ASP A 148 -12.25 -5.94 -12.14
C ASP A 148 -12.42 -4.85 -11.06
N ASP A 149 -11.60 -4.85 -10.00
CA ASP A 149 -11.60 -3.75 -9.02
C ASP A 149 -11.21 -2.43 -9.72
N ALA A 150 -12.17 -1.50 -9.77
CA ALA A 150 -12.03 -0.27 -10.53
C ALA A 150 -10.87 0.61 -10.04
N ARG A 151 -10.63 0.68 -8.72
CA ARG A 151 -9.58 1.52 -8.11
C ARG A 151 -8.21 0.89 -8.35
N ALA A 152 -8.08 -0.41 -8.12
CA ALA A 152 -6.87 -1.15 -8.45
C ALA A 152 -6.56 -1.07 -9.96
N GLY A 153 -7.59 -1.12 -10.81
CA GLY A 153 -7.48 -0.98 -12.25
C GLY A 153 -6.86 0.35 -12.71
N VAL A 154 -7.16 1.46 -12.03
CA VAL A 154 -6.51 2.76 -12.32
C VAL A 154 -5.00 2.69 -12.04
N ILE A 155 -4.60 2.13 -10.90
CA ILE A 155 -3.20 2.00 -10.50
C ILE A 155 -2.44 1.08 -11.49
N ARG A 156 -3.04 -0.05 -11.85
CA ARG A 156 -2.48 -1.01 -12.82
C ARG A 156 -2.31 -0.39 -14.22
N ARG A 157 -3.26 0.42 -14.69
CA ARG A 157 -3.18 1.10 -16.00
C ARG A 157 -2.11 2.19 -16.03
N ARG A 158 -2.10 3.09 -15.03
CA ARG A 158 -1.07 4.14 -14.92
C ARG A 158 0.33 3.54 -14.92
N THR A 159 0.51 2.46 -14.15
CA THR A 159 1.74 1.66 -14.15
C THR A 159 2.14 1.18 -15.55
N ALA A 160 1.21 0.57 -16.28
CA ALA A 160 1.50 0.03 -17.61
C ALA A 160 1.80 1.12 -18.66
N GLU A 161 1.25 2.32 -18.51
CA GLU A 161 1.54 3.46 -19.37
C GLU A 161 2.95 4.00 -19.12
N THR A 162 3.34 4.21 -17.86
CA THR A 162 4.69 4.70 -17.50
C THR A 162 5.80 3.74 -17.93
N LEU A 163 5.59 2.42 -17.77
CA LEU A 163 6.57 1.43 -18.23
C LEU A 163 6.74 1.45 -19.75
N ARG A 164 5.64 1.66 -20.50
CA ARG A 164 5.70 1.73 -21.96
C ARG A 164 6.41 2.98 -22.47
N SER A 165 6.22 4.14 -21.82
CA SER A 165 6.87 5.39 -22.24
C SER A 165 8.39 5.40 -22.07
N LEU A 166 8.94 4.47 -21.27
CA LEU A 166 10.39 4.37 -21.01
C LEU A 166 11.08 3.29 -21.86
N CYS A 167 10.31 2.45 -22.56
CA CYS A 167 10.85 1.45 -23.49
C CYS A 167 10.83 1.93 -24.96
N THR A 168 10.50 3.20 -25.22
CA THR A 168 10.41 3.79 -26.57
C THR A 168 11.51 4.83 -26.75
#